data_AF-A0AAJ2HG63-F1
#
_entry.id   AF-A0AAJ2HG63-F1
#
_cell.length_a   1.000
_cell.length_b   1.000
_cell.length_c   1.000
_cell.angle_alpha   90.00
_cell.angle_beta   90.00
_cell.angle_gamma   90.00
#
_symmetry.space_group_name_H-M   'P 1'
#
loop_
_entity.id
_entity.type
_entity.pdbx_description
1 polymer ?
#
loop_
_entity_poly.entity_id
_entity_poly.type
_entity_poly.pdbx_seq_one_letter_code
_entity_poly.pdbx_strand_id
1 'polypeptide(L)'
;MNNSVGSFELALVQAPQDDSETFSSDYQEELIHFAKLTRPTSRRAFTMDSADGGGGLIGEFLFNHAQPILNTVGPALVAYIAGRMGRKVRLKVGDVEIEARNREEVEKLLELANEYQKKLASNAPGS
;
A
#
# COMPACT_ATOMS: atom_id res chain seq x y z
N MET A 1 -7.33 6.35 -15.80
CA MET A 1 -6.10 5.60 -15.48
C MET A 1 -6.33 4.16 -15.90
N ASN A 2 -5.58 3.65 -16.88
CA ASN A 2 -5.70 2.25 -17.28
C ASN A 2 -4.90 1.42 -16.28
N ASN A 3 -5.58 0.67 -15.42
CA ASN A 3 -4.91 -0.29 -14.55
C ASN A 3 -4.38 -1.43 -15.42
N SER A 4 -3.05 -1.52 -15.53
CA SER A 4 -2.38 -2.62 -16.22
C SER A 4 -2.77 -3.95 -15.57
N VAL A 5 -2.99 -4.97 -16.39
CA VAL A 5 -3.26 -6.34 -15.90
C VAL A 5 -2.12 -6.73 -14.95
N GLY A 6 -2.46 -6.98 -13.68
CA GLY A 6 -1.51 -7.44 -12.68
C GLY A 6 -0.91 -6.37 -11.74
N SER A 7 -1.41 -5.13 -11.75
CA SER A 7 -1.05 -4.14 -10.72
C SER A 7 -2.02 -4.12 -9.53
N PHE A 8 -1.53 -3.73 -8.36
CA PHE A 8 -2.37 -3.41 -7.20
C PHE A 8 -1.89 -2.15 -6.49
N GLU A 9 -2.84 -1.41 -5.94
CA GLU A 9 -2.59 -0.21 -5.13
C GLU A 9 -2.75 -0.55 -3.66
N LEU A 10 -1.85 -0.03 -2.85
CA LEU A 10 -1.86 -0.16 -1.40
C LEU A 10 -1.83 1.22 -0.77
N ALA A 11 -2.75 1.50 0.15
CA ALA A 11 -2.74 2.68 1.00
C ALA A 11 -2.50 2.28 2.47
N LEU A 12 -1.50 2.91 3.09
CA LEU A 12 -1.26 2.89 4.53
C LEU A 12 -2.07 4.04 5.16
N VAL A 13 -3.17 3.71 5.82
CA VAL A 13 -4.08 4.72 6.37
C VAL A 13 -3.73 4.93 7.83
N GLN A 14 -3.54 6.19 8.21
CA GLN A 14 -3.23 6.57 9.58
C GLN A 14 -4.40 6.29 10.52
N ALA A 15 -4.12 6.28 11.82
CA ALA A 15 -5.19 6.25 12.79
C ALA A 15 -5.93 7.60 12.76
N PRO A 16 -7.27 7.64 12.88
CA PRO A 16 -8.05 8.87 12.71
C PRO A 16 -7.62 10.03 13.62
N GLN A 17 -7.09 9.71 14.81
CA GLN A 17 -6.59 10.71 15.74
C GLN A 17 -5.30 11.41 15.29
N ASP A 18 -4.62 10.92 14.25
CA ASP A 18 -3.33 11.42 13.77
C ASP A 18 -3.43 12.13 12.41
N ASP A 19 -4.64 12.35 11.87
CA ASP A 19 -4.85 12.84 10.51
C ASP A 19 -4.14 14.19 10.22
N SER A 20 -3.94 15.04 11.25
CA SER A 20 -3.19 16.30 11.13
C SER A 20 -1.68 16.13 10.91
N GLU A 21 -1.13 14.94 11.07
CA GLU A 21 0.31 14.66 11.05
C GLU A 21 0.79 14.01 9.74
N THR A 22 0.03 14.10 8.65
CA THR A 22 0.33 13.45 7.35
C THR A 22 1.73 13.77 6.80
N PHE A 23 2.33 14.92 7.14
CA PHE A 23 3.70 15.28 6.75
C PHE A 23 4.66 15.45 7.93
N SER A 24 4.36 14.85 9.09
CA SER A 24 5.29 14.81 10.21
C SER A 24 6.56 14.02 9.85
N SER A 25 7.69 14.39 10.45
CA SER A 25 8.98 13.72 10.19
C SER A 25 8.88 12.21 10.45
N ASP A 26 8.29 11.82 11.58
CA ASP A 26 8.16 10.43 12.00
C ASP A 26 7.33 9.60 11.00
N TYR A 27 6.20 10.14 10.55
CA TYR A 27 5.37 9.42 9.58
C TYR A 27 6.04 9.36 8.21
N GLN A 28 6.74 10.42 7.79
CA GLN A 28 7.51 10.39 6.54
C GLN A 28 8.66 9.37 6.59
N GLU A 29 9.38 9.27 7.70
CA GLU A 29 10.41 8.24 7.90
C GLU A 29 9.83 6.83 7.81
N GLU A 30 8.66 6.61 8.41
CA GLU A 30 7.94 5.35 8.33
C GLU A 30 7.54 4.99 6.89
N LEU A 31 6.95 5.94 6.14
CA LEU A 31 6.59 5.74 4.74
C LEU A 31 7.81 5.48 3.85
N ILE A 32 8.92 6.17 4.11
CA ILE A 32 10.19 5.95 3.43
C ILE A 32 10.74 4.56 3.75
N HIS A 33 10.69 4.13 5.01
CA HIS A 33 11.15 2.81 5.43
C HIS A 33 10.30 1.70 4.79
N PHE A 34 8.97 1.85 4.83
CA PHE A 34 8.05 0.93 4.17
C PHE A 34 8.36 0.80 2.67
N ALA A 35 8.56 1.93 1.97
CA ALA A 35 8.91 1.94 0.56
C ALA A 35 10.25 1.27 0.27
N LYS A 36 11.27 1.48 1.11
CA LYS A 36 12.59 0.84 0.97
C LYS A 36 12.48 -0.67 1.12
N LEU A 37 11.71 -1.14 2.10
CA LEU A 37 11.51 -2.56 2.38
C LEU A 37 10.74 -3.23 1.24
N THR A 38 9.62 -2.65 0.84
CA THR A 38 8.67 -3.29 -0.10
C THR A 38 8.96 -3.04 -1.57
N ARG A 39 9.78 -2.04 -1.89
CA ARG A 39 10.20 -1.67 -3.26
C ARG A 39 9.01 -1.53 -4.22
N PRO A 40 8.05 -0.65 -3.94
CA PRO A 40 6.90 -0.43 -4.82
C PRO A 40 7.36 0.09 -6.17
N THR A 41 6.59 -0.21 -7.22
CA THR A 41 6.83 0.30 -8.57
C THR A 41 6.68 1.82 -8.62
N SER A 42 5.69 2.37 -7.92
CA SER A 42 5.57 3.82 -7.74
C SER A 42 5.03 4.20 -6.38
N ARG A 43 5.23 5.46 -6.00
CA ARG A 43 4.82 6.05 -4.72
C ARG A 43 4.12 7.36 -5.02
N ARG A 44 2.98 7.63 -4.37
CA ARG A 44 2.32 8.93 -4.51
C ARG A 44 2.85 9.89 -3.45
N ALA A 45 3.13 11.09 -3.89
CA ALA A 45 3.58 12.19 -3.06
C ALA A 45 2.74 13.42 -3.38
N PHE A 46 2.58 14.26 -2.38
CA PHE A 46 1.97 15.58 -2.50
C PHE A 46 3.08 16.63 -2.38
N THR A 47 3.01 17.68 -3.20
CA THR A 47 3.94 18.81 -3.17
C THR A 47 3.15 20.10 -3.03
N MET A 48 3.49 20.91 -2.04
CA MET A 48 2.96 22.26 -1.89
C MET A 48 3.95 23.24 -2.51
N ASP A 49 3.43 24.15 -3.34
CA ASP A 49 4.19 25.30 -3.83
C ASP A 49 4.05 26.45 -2.83
N SER A 50 4.85 26.41 -1.76
CA SER A 50 4.89 27.49 -0.77
C SER A 50 6.27 27.57 -0.14
N ALA A 51 6.68 28.78 0.25
CA ALA A 51 8.04 29.07 0.72
C ALA A 51 8.45 28.29 2.00
N ASP A 52 7.48 27.86 2.81
CA ASP A 52 7.69 27.11 4.07
C ASP A 52 7.09 25.69 4.04
N GLY A 53 6.42 25.28 2.96
CA GLY A 53 5.66 24.01 2.93
C GLY A 53 6.42 22.88 2.25
N GLY A 54 6.86 21.89 3.04
CA GLY A 54 7.41 20.63 2.54
C GLY A 54 6.32 19.70 2.01
N GLY A 55 6.51 19.15 0.81
CA GLY A 55 5.76 17.99 0.32
C GLY A 55 6.24 16.67 0.91
N GLY A 56 5.48 15.60 0.73
CA GLY A 56 5.85 14.27 1.23
C GLY A 56 5.03 13.14 0.64
N LEU A 57 5.36 11.90 1.03
CA LEU A 57 4.59 10.72 0.68
C LEU A 57 3.22 10.77 1.37
N ILE A 58 2.18 10.32 0.68
CA ILE A 58 0.80 10.29 1.21
C ILE A 58 0.35 8.87 1.63
N GLY A 59 1.29 7.93 1.74
CA GLY A 59 1.00 6.56 2.15
C GLY A 59 0.44 5.66 1.04
N GLU A 60 0.44 6.09 -0.21
CA GLU A 60 -0.09 5.31 -1.34
C GLU A 60 1.01 4.78 -2.26
N PHE A 61 0.93 3.49 -2.56
CA PHE A 61 1.96 2.70 -3.23
C PHE A 61 1.36 1.84 -4.34
N LEU A 62 2.01 1.79 -5.50
CA LEU A 62 1.64 0.91 -6.61
C LEU A 62 2.67 -0.20 -6.74
N PHE A 63 2.20 -1.42 -6.96
CA PHE A 63 3.04 -2.58 -7.20
C PHE A 63 2.61 -3.26 -8.49
N ASN A 64 3.59 -3.59 -9.33
CA ASN A 64 3.43 -4.48 -10.47
C ASN A 64 3.93 -5.87 -10.07
N HIS A 65 3.13 -6.90 -10.32
CA HIS A 65 3.40 -8.32 -10.03
C HIS A 65 3.28 -8.75 -8.56
N ALA A 66 2.79 -9.98 -8.35
CA ALA A 66 2.43 -10.51 -7.04
C ALA A 66 3.58 -11.18 -6.27
N GLN A 67 4.67 -11.57 -6.95
CA GLN A 67 5.75 -12.35 -6.33
C GLN A 67 6.39 -11.72 -5.07
N PRO A 68 6.54 -10.39 -4.93
CA PRO A 68 7.07 -9.78 -3.71
C PRO A 68 6.08 -9.71 -2.53
N ILE A 69 4.78 -9.93 -2.77
CA ILE A 69 3.70 -9.62 -1.82
C ILE A 69 3.85 -10.42 -0.51
N LEU A 70 4.06 -11.74 -0.60
CA LEU A 70 3.99 -12.61 0.57
C LEU A 70 5.23 -12.50 1.47
N ASN A 71 6.41 -12.30 0.89
CA ASN A 71 7.66 -12.35 1.65
C ASN A 71 8.04 -11.01 2.28
N THR A 72 7.64 -9.90 1.67
CA THR A 72 8.14 -8.57 2.09
C THR A 72 7.01 -7.60 2.37
N VAL A 73 5.96 -7.57 1.54
CA VAL A 73 4.83 -6.66 1.75
C VAL A 73 4.03 -7.10 2.98
N GLY A 74 3.68 -8.39 3.10
CA GLY A 74 2.86 -8.87 4.21
C GLY A 74 3.42 -8.54 5.61
N PRO A 75 4.66 -8.90 5.93
CA PRO A 75 5.28 -8.52 7.21
C PRO A 75 5.30 -7.00 7.44
N ALA A 76 5.53 -6.20 6.39
CA ALA A 76 5.54 -4.75 6.49
C ALA A 76 4.14 -4.17 6.83
N LEU A 77 3.07 -4.74 6.27
CA LEU A 77 1.69 -4.32 6.60
C LEU A 77 1.31 -4.69 8.04
N VAL A 78 1.68 -5.89 8.48
CA VAL A 78 1.45 -6.33 9.86
C VAL A 78 2.19 -5.42 10.84
N ALA A 79 3.44 -5.07 10.54
CA ALA A 79 4.23 -4.14 11.35
C ALA A 79 3.59 -2.74 11.40
N TYR A 80 3.15 -2.23 10.25
CA TYR A 80 2.47 -0.92 10.17
C TYR A 80 1.21 -0.86 11.05
N ILE A 81 0.33 -1.87 10.96
CA ILE A 81 -0.90 -1.96 11.76
C ILE A 81 -0.58 -2.11 13.25
N ALA A 82 0.41 -2.92 13.59
CA ALA A 82 0.82 -3.14 14.99
C ALA A 82 1.47 -1.90 15.63
N GLY A 83 2.03 -0.99 14.82
CA GLY A 83 2.73 0.20 15.31
C GLY A 83 1.84 1.23 16.02
N ARG A 84 0.54 1.29 15.68
CA ARG A 84 -0.39 2.22 16.35
C ARG A 84 -1.85 1.77 16.24
N MET A 85 -2.59 1.86 17.34
CA MET A 85 -4.02 1.55 17.36
C MET A 85 -4.81 2.46 16.43
N GLY A 86 -5.68 1.87 15.61
CA GLY A 86 -6.54 2.59 14.65
C GLY A 86 -5.97 2.64 13.23
N ARG A 87 -4.71 2.23 13.03
CA ARG A 87 -4.12 2.07 11.70
C ARG A 87 -4.78 0.94 10.93
N LYS A 88 -4.82 1.12 9.62
CA LYS A 88 -5.40 0.15 8.68
C LYS A 88 -4.67 0.23 7.35
N VAL A 89 -4.79 -0.84 6.58
CA VAL A 89 -4.27 -0.90 5.22
C VAL A 89 -5.41 -1.15 4.27
N ARG A 90 -5.35 -0.52 3.11
CA ARG A 90 -6.34 -0.66 2.06
C ARG A 90 -5.66 -1.14 0.79
N LEU A 91 -6.21 -2.18 0.20
CA LEU A 91 -5.76 -2.74 -1.06
C LEU A 91 -6.82 -2.52 -2.12
N LYS A 92 -6.39 -2.09 -3.30
CA LYS A 92 -7.23 -2.02 -4.48
C LYS A 92 -6.64 -2.86 -5.61
N VAL A 93 -7.45 -3.77 -6.16
CA VAL A 93 -7.11 -4.62 -7.31
C VAL A 93 -8.26 -4.53 -8.32
N GLY A 94 -8.04 -3.82 -9.42
CA GLY A 94 -9.12 -3.50 -10.37
C GLY A 94 -10.24 -2.71 -9.67
N ASP A 95 -11.46 -3.27 -9.69
CA ASP A 95 -12.65 -2.69 -9.05
C ASP A 95 -12.88 -3.19 -7.61
N VAL A 96 -12.02 -4.07 -7.12
CA VAL A 96 -12.12 -4.61 -5.76
C VAL A 96 -11.28 -3.77 -4.82
N GLU A 97 -11.89 -3.28 -3.74
CA GLU A 97 -11.24 -2.56 -2.66
C GLU A 97 -11.51 -3.26 -1.33
N ILE A 98 -10.46 -3.57 -0.57
CA ILE A 98 -10.52 -4.29 0.70
C ILE A 98 -9.69 -3.54 1.74
N GLU A 99 -10.18 -3.51 2.98
CA GLU A 99 -9.50 -2.91 4.13
C GLU A 99 -9.15 -3.98 5.16
N ALA A 100 -7.97 -3.88 5.76
CA ALA A 100 -7.51 -4.74 6.85
C ALA A 100 -7.03 -3.91 8.04
N ARG A 101 -7.38 -4.35 9.25
CA ARG A 101 -7.16 -3.68 10.54
C ARG A 101 -6.41 -4.55 11.54
N ASN A 102 -6.12 -5.79 11.19
CA ASN A 102 -5.38 -6.74 12.01
C ASN A 102 -4.60 -7.71 11.11
N ARG A 103 -3.75 -8.53 11.74
CA ARG A 103 -2.90 -9.51 11.03
C ARG A 103 -3.71 -10.48 10.18
N GLU A 104 -4.77 -11.06 10.73
CA GLU A 104 -5.58 -12.07 10.04
C GLU A 104 -6.26 -11.50 8.79
N GLU A 105 -6.74 -10.26 8.87
CA GLU A 105 -7.30 -9.54 7.73
C GLU A 105 -6.24 -9.21 6.68
N VAL A 106 -5.01 -8.86 7.10
CA VAL A 106 -3.89 -8.66 6.17
C VAL A 106 -3.56 -9.94 5.43
N GLU A 107 -3.46 -11.08 6.12
CA GLU A 107 -3.16 -12.37 5.51
C GLU A 107 -4.22 -12.73 4.45
N LYS A 108 -5.51 -12.62 4.79
CA LYS A 108 -6.62 -12.83 3.85
C LYS A 108 -6.58 -11.89 2.65
N LEU A 109 -6.25 -10.62 2.87
CA LEU A 109 -6.12 -9.62 1.82
C LEU A 109 -5.01 -9.97 0.83
N LEU A 110 -3.87 -10.48 1.31
CA LEU A 110 -2.74 -10.88 0.45
C LEU A 110 -3.03 -12.17 -0.33
N GLU A 111 -3.73 -13.11 0.30
CA GLU A 111 -4.22 -14.32 -0.37
C GLU A 111 -5.17 -13.97 -1.51
N LEU A 112 -6.17 -13.13 -1.25
CA LEU A 112 -7.11 -12.65 -2.27
C LEU A 112 -6.38 -11.92 -3.39
N ALA A 113 -5.44 -11.03 -3.07
CA ALA A 113 -4.63 -10.33 -4.07
C ALA A 113 -3.91 -11.32 -4.99
N ASN A 114 -3.27 -12.35 -4.40
CA ASN A 114 -2.55 -13.39 -5.14
C ASN A 114 -3.49 -14.23 -6.03
N GLU A 115 -4.67 -14.58 -5.54
CA GLU A 115 -5.68 -15.31 -6.34
C GLU A 115 -6.19 -14.49 -7.52
N TYR A 116 -6.51 -13.22 -7.30
CA TYR A 116 -6.93 -12.31 -8.38
C TYR A 116 -5.85 -12.19 -9.45
N GLN A 117 -4.59 -12.07 -9.04
CA GLN A 117 -3.45 -12.00 -9.95
C GLN A 117 -3.30 -13.27 -10.80
N LYS A 118 -3.43 -14.45 -10.18
CA LYS A 118 -3.40 -15.73 -10.91
C LYS A 118 -4.51 -15.82 -11.94
N LYS A 119 -5.73 -15.41 -11.59
CA LYS A 119 -6.88 -15.38 -12.53
C LYS A 119 -6.66 -14.42 -13.69
N LEU A 120 -6.06 -13.26 -13.43
CA LEU A 120 -5.73 -12.29 -14.47
C LEU A 120 -4.65 -12.82 -15.43
N ALA A 121 -3.62 -13.49 -14.90
CA ALA A 121 -2.58 -14.12 -15.71
C ALA A 121 -3.10 -15.31 -16.54
N SER A 122 -4.04 -16.09 -16.02
CA SER A 122 -4.63 -17.22 -16.77
C SER A 122 -5.61 -16.79 -17.87
N ASN A 123 -6.17 -15.58 -17.79
CA ASN A 123 -7.15 -15.06 -18.73
C ASN A 123 -6.53 -14.13 -19.79
N ALA A 124 -5.21 -13.91 -19.78
CA ALA A 124 -4.53 -13.15 -20.82
C ALA A 124 -4.54 -13.94 -22.15
N PRO A 125 -5.06 -13.40 -23.26
CA PRO A 125 -5.04 -14.09 -24.54
C PRO A 125 -3.61 -14.17 -25.08
N GLY A 126 -3.11 -15.39 -25.26
CA GLY A 126 -1.97 -15.76 -26.12
C GLY A 126 -0.65 -15.03 -25.89
N SER A 127 0.22 -15.62 -25.06
CA SER A 127 1.68 -15.58 -25.30
C SER A 127 2.05 -16.54 -26.42
#